data_AF-A0A0C3DVF3-F1
#
_entry.id   AF-A0A0C3DVF3-F1
#
_cell.length_a   1.000
_cell.length_b   1.000
_cell.length_c   1.000
_cell.angle_alpha   90.00
_cell.angle_beta   90.00
_cell.angle_gamma   90.00
#
_symmetry.space_group_name_H-M   'P 1'
#
loop_
_entity.id
_entity.type
_entity.pdbx_description
1 polymer ?
#
loop_
_entity_poly.entity_id
_entity_poly.type
_entity_poly.pdbx_seq_one_letter_code
_entity_poly.pdbx_strand_id
1 'polypeptide(L)'
;MLQEKRARFEDEFDVPEKERLTGEGWLHLFCKTYKIQEHQWHGEAGSVDLAAVGVEQQRCQKIMVGFAPQDHFNFDETALFPYAPPDRGLATRQLSGKKKEKIHITIGLACNADGTEKLEPIFIGKSSKPRCFKKYTPEQCGFYYRNNKKAWMTSSIFEEYVFVFPSMQMEIN
;
A
#
# COMPACT_ATOMS: atom_id res chain seq x y z
N MET A 1 9.37 3.37 17.33
CA MET A 1 10.75 3.46 16.77
C MET A 1 11.82 3.68 17.83
N LEU A 2 11.76 4.74 18.65
CA LEU A 2 12.79 5.01 19.67
C LEU A 2 12.78 4.00 20.82
N GLN A 3 11.61 3.58 21.30
CA GLN A 3 11.48 2.50 22.29
C GLN A 3 12.06 1.18 21.77
N GLU A 4 11.70 0.80 20.54
CA GLU A 4 12.23 -0.41 19.90
C GLU A 4 13.76 -0.38 19.76
N LYS A 5 14.32 0.76 19.31
CA LYS A 5 15.77 0.95 19.24
C LYS A 5 16.42 0.87 20.61
N ARG A 6 15.79 1.45 21.63
CA ARG A 6 16.27 1.38 23.01
C ARG A 6 16.33 -0.07 23.48
N ALA A 7 15.24 -0.82 23.34
CA ALA A 7 15.19 -2.23 23.71
C ALA A 7 16.30 -3.03 23.01
N ARG A 8 16.46 -2.83 21.69
CA ARG A 8 17.55 -3.45 20.93
C ARG A 8 18.95 -3.09 21.45
N PHE A 9 19.20 -1.82 21.79
CA PHE A 9 20.49 -1.42 22.36
C PHE A 9 20.68 -1.92 23.79
N GLU A 10 19.63 -1.97 24.59
CA GLU A 10 19.66 -2.58 25.93
C GLU A 10 20.05 -4.05 25.86
N ASP A 11 19.62 -4.76 24.81
CA ASP A 11 20.06 -6.13 24.54
C ASP A 11 21.49 -6.19 23.98
N GLU A 12 21.84 -5.34 23.01
CA GLU A 12 23.17 -5.34 22.36
C GLU A 12 24.32 -4.93 23.29
N PHE A 13 24.03 -4.13 24.32
CA PHE A 13 24.99 -3.70 25.34
C PHE A 13 24.88 -4.47 26.66
N ASP A 14 24.14 -5.58 26.69
CA ASP A 14 23.95 -6.42 27.89
C ASP A 14 23.49 -5.63 29.13
N VAL A 15 22.60 -4.65 28.93
CA VAL A 15 22.13 -3.79 30.03
C VAL A 15 21.30 -4.64 31.00
N PRO A 16 21.68 -4.72 32.30
CA PRO A 16 20.95 -5.50 33.29
C PRO A 16 19.48 -5.08 33.36
N GLU A 17 18.55 -6.04 33.49
CA GLU A 17 17.10 -5.77 33.45
C GLU A 17 16.65 -4.70 34.46
N LYS A 18 17.27 -4.70 35.64
CA LYS A 18 17.07 -3.72 36.71
C LYS A 18 17.48 -2.27 36.36
N GLU A 19 18.34 -2.10 35.36
CA GLU A 19 18.87 -0.82 34.88
C GLU A 19 18.20 -0.36 33.57
N ARG A 20 17.36 -1.21 32.97
CA ARG A 20 16.61 -0.87 31.77
C ARG A 20 15.56 0.19 32.08
N LEU A 21 15.38 1.13 31.16
CA LEU A 21 14.37 2.16 31.33
C LEU A 21 12.98 1.54 31.22
N THR A 22 12.09 1.88 32.15
CA THR A 22 10.69 1.46 32.11
C THR A 22 9.78 2.64 31.79
N GLY A 23 8.74 2.38 30.99
CA GLY A 23 7.77 3.41 30.56
C GLY A 23 8.29 4.43 29.55
N GLU A 24 7.46 5.46 29.31
CA GLU A 24 7.66 6.46 28.24
C GLU A 24 8.19 7.82 28.73
N GLY A 25 8.36 8.00 30.05
CA GLY A 25 8.68 9.31 30.64
C GLY A 25 9.99 9.94 30.14
N TRP A 26 10.96 9.12 29.76
CA TRP A 26 12.23 9.57 29.19
C TRP A 26 12.10 10.09 27.75
N LEU A 27 11.08 9.63 27.00
CA LEU A 27 10.97 9.85 25.56
C LEU A 27 10.82 11.33 25.23
N HIS A 28 9.94 12.02 25.97
CA HIS A 28 9.73 13.46 25.80
C HIS A 28 10.99 14.27 26.10
N LEU A 29 11.64 13.98 27.24
CA LEU A 29 12.86 14.66 27.67
C LEU A 29 14.01 14.42 26.69
N PHE A 30 14.16 13.18 26.20
CA PHE A 30 15.15 12.81 25.20
C PHE A 30 14.93 13.57 23.88
N CYS A 31 13.71 13.53 23.33
CA CYS A 31 13.40 14.26 22.11
C CYS A 31 13.62 15.78 22.28
N LYS A 32 13.23 16.35 23.42
CA LYS A 32 13.45 17.77 23.74
C LYS A 32 14.95 18.12 23.83
N THR A 33 15.74 17.29 24.51
CA THR A 33 17.17 17.51 24.76
C THR A 33 17.97 17.47 23.46
N TYR A 34 17.68 16.48 22.61
CA TYR A 34 18.37 16.29 21.33
C TYR A 34 17.68 17.01 20.16
N LYS A 35 16.65 17.83 20.43
CA LYS A 35 15.86 18.57 19.43
C LYS A 35 15.30 17.67 18.32
N ILE A 36 14.89 16.46 18.67
CA ILE A 36 14.30 15.49 17.74
C ILE A 36 12.80 15.79 17.62
N GLN A 37 12.33 15.98 16.40
CA GLN A 37 10.92 16.19 16.09
C GLN A 37 10.48 15.22 15.00
N GLU A 38 9.18 14.90 14.99
CA GLU A 38 8.57 14.17 13.89
C GLU A 38 8.39 15.13 12.71
N HIS A 39 8.93 14.75 11.56
CA HIS A 39 8.78 15.48 10.31
C HIS A 39 8.01 14.62 9.33
N GLN A 40 6.93 15.16 8.76
CA GLN A 40 6.23 14.55 7.63
C GLN A 40 6.96 14.93 6.33
N TRP A 41 7.16 13.95 5.47
CA TRP A 41 7.74 14.14 4.15
C TRP A 41 6.57 14.28 3.17
N HIS A 42 6.32 15.48 2.68
CA HIS A 42 5.20 15.75 1.79
C HIS A 42 5.32 14.92 0.50
N GLY A 43 4.26 14.18 0.17
CA GLY A 43 3.96 13.75 -1.20
C GLY A 43 3.09 14.80 -1.90
N GLU A 44 3.04 14.78 -3.23
CA GLU A 44 2.13 15.62 -4.00
C GLU A 44 0.68 15.36 -3.57
N ALA A 45 0.05 16.36 -2.96
CA ALA A 45 -1.39 16.40 -2.84
C ALA A 45 -1.95 16.85 -4.19
N GLY A 46 -2.60 15.95 -4.92
CA GLY A 46 -3.36 16.33 -6.10
C GLY A 46 -4.49 17.28 -5.70
N SER A 47 -4.58 18.43 -6.38
CA SER A 47 -5.73 19.32 -6.26
C SER A 47 -6.93 18.65 -6.93
N VAL A 48 -7.82 18.06 -6.14
CA VAL A 48 -9.08 17.47 -6.64
C VAL A 48 -10.19 18.51 -6.53
N ASP A 49 -10.92 18.73 -7.62
CA ASP A 49 -12.14 19.53 -7.62
C ASP A 49 -13.29 18.74 -6.99
N LEU A 50 -13.58 19.05 -5.72
CA LEU A 50 -14.64 18.39 -4.95
C LEU A 50 -16.03 18.61 -5.55
N ALA A 51 -16.27 19.71 -6.26
CA ALA A 51 -17.55 19.98 -6.89
C ALA A 51 -17.78 19.04 -8.08
N ALA A 52 -16.75 18.86 -8.93
CA ALA A 52 -16.79 17.91 -10.03
C ALA A 52 -16.99 16.46 -9.54
N VAL A 53 -16.32 16.08 -8.45
CA VAL A 53 -16.50 14.76 -7.82
C VAL A 53 -17.95 14.53 -7.37
N GLY A 54 -18.57 15.54 -6.75
CA GLY A 54 -19.96 15.44 -6.30
C GLY A 54 -20.95 15.21 -7.45
N VAL A 55 -20.75 15.89 -8.58
CA VAL A 55 -21.58 15.69 -9.79
C VAL A 55 -21.44 14.27 -10.34
N GLU A 56 -20.20 13.77 -10.46
CA GLU A 56 -19.97 12.41 -10.96
C GLU A 56 -20.50 11.33 -10.02
N GLN A 57 -20.37 11.52 -8.70
CA GLN A 57 -20.96 10.60 -7.72
C GLN A 57 -22.48 10.47 -7.90
N GLN A 58 -23.20 11.59 -8.10
CA GLN A 58 -24.63 11.56 -8.35
C GLN A 58 -24.98 10.86 -9.67
N ARG A 59 -24.18 11.05 -10.72
CA ARG A 59 -24.36 10.37 -12.01
C ARG A 59 -24.17 8.85 -11.86
N CYS A 60 -23.10 8.42 -11.20
CA CYS A 60 -22.84 7.01 -10.95
C CYS A 60 -23.93 6.36 -10.08
N GLN A 61 -24.40 7.04 -9.04
CA GLN A 61 -25.50 6.54 -8.19
C GLN A 61 -26.76 6.23 -9.00
N LYS A 62 -27.14 7.11 -9.95
CA LYS A 62 -28.31 6.88 -10.81
C LYS A 62 -28.16 5.64 -11.69
N ILE A 63 -26.95 5.36 -12.18
CA ILE A 63 -26.66 4.16 -12.98
C ILE A 63 -26.71 2.92 -12.10
N MET A 64 -26.10 2.98 -10.91
CA MET A 64 -26.02 1.87 -9.96
C MET A 64 -27.39 1.44 -9.42
N VAL A 65 -28.40 2.31 -9.36
CA VAL A 65 -29.77 1.92 -8.93
C VAL A 65 -30.38 0.79 -9.78
N GLY A 66 -29.94 0.63 -11.03
CA GLY A 66 -30.40 -0.47 -11.90
C GLY A 66 -29.85 -1.85 -11.56
N PHE A 67 -28.90 -1.94 -10.63
CA PHE A 67 -28.17 -3.17 -10.32
C PHE A 67 -28.27 -3.50 -8.82
N ALA A 68 -28.14 -4.79 -8.49
CA ALA A 68 -28.13 -5.19 -7.10
C ALA A 68 -26.75 -4.86 -6.47
N PRO A 69 -26.67 -4.60 -5.16
CA PRO A 69 -25.40 -4.31 -4.49
C PRO A 69 -24.29 -5.36 -4.68
N GLN A 70 -24.69 -6.64 -4.84
CA GLN A 70 -23.77 -7.75 -5.13
C GLN A 70 -23.08 -7.64 -6.50
N ASP A 71 -23.68 -6.88 -7.44
CA ASP A 71 -23.16 -6.65 -8.79
C ASP A 71 -22.36 -5.34 -8.89
N HIS A 72 -22.29 -4.57 -7.79
CA HIS A 72 -21.53 -3.32 -7.73
C HIS A 72 -20.07 -3.60 -7.38
N PHE A 73 -19.26 -3.94 -8.37
CA PHE A 73 -17.82 -4.14 -8.16
C PHE A 73 -17.06 -2.82 -8.16
N ASN A 74 -16.11 -2.71 -7.24
CA ASN A 74 -15.04 -1.72 -7.30
C ASN A 74 -13.70 -2.44 -7.44
N PHE A 75 -12.85 -1.94 -8.33
CA PHE A 75 -11.46 -2.37 -8.47
C PHE A 75 -10.56 -1.18 -8.19
N ASP A 76 -9.53 -1.36 -7.37
CA ASP A 76 -8.55 -0.31 -7.09
C ASP A 76 -7.13 -0.87 -6.99
N GLU A 77 -6.16 0.00 -7.25
CA GLU A 77 -4.73 -0.31 -7.24
C GLU A 77 -4.04 0.28 -6.03
N THR A 78 -3.22 -0.53 -5.36
CA THR A 78 -2.30 -0.05 -4.35
C THR A 78 -0.88 -0.47 -4.67
N ALA A 79 0.10 0.37 -4.34
CA ALA A 79 1.50 0.08 -4.60
C ALA A 79 2.24 -0.22 -3.29
N LEU A 80 2.82 -1.41 -3.20
CA LEU A 80 3.72 -1.80 -2.12
C LEU A 80 5.13 -1.34 -2.46
N PHE A 81 5.70 -0.48 -1.61
CA PHE A 81 7.08 -0.01 -1.73
C PHE A 81 7.98 -0.63 -0.65
N PRO A 82 8.59 -1.80 -0.89
CA PRO A 82 9.35 -2.54 0.14
C PRO A 82 10.58 -1.78 0.67
N TYR A 83 11.13 -0.86 -0.12
CA TYR A 83 12.31 -0.07 0.25
C TYR A 83 11.99 1.41 0.45
N ALA A 84 10.72 1.82 0.40
CA ALA A 84 10.38 3.20 0.70
C ALA A 84 10.64 3.46 2.19
N PRO A 85 11.38 4.52 2.53
CA PRO A 85 11.43 4.98 3.91
C PRO A 85 10.02 5.45 4.33
N PRO A 86 9.69 5.37 5.62
CA PRO A 86 8.42 5.89 6.14
C PRO A 86 8.23 7.35 5.75
N ASP A 87 6.99 7.75 5.47
CA ASP A 87 6.66 9.14 5.14
C ASP A 87 6.73 10.10 6.34
N ARG A 88 7.00 9.54 7.53
CA ARG A 88 7.28 10.30 8.75
C ARG A 88 8.56 9.79 9.39
N GLY A 89 9.44 10.70 9.76
CA GLY A 89 10.71 10.38 10.38
C GLY A 89 11.03 11.31 11.54
N LEU A 90 11.71 10.77 12.55
CA LEU A 90 12.29 11.56 13.62
C LEU A 90 13.63 12.13 13.17
N ALA A 91 13.78 13.44 13.17
CA ALA A 91 15.00 14.12 12.78
C ALA A 91 15.23 15.39 13.61
N THR A 92 16.47 15.88 13.64
CA THR A 92 16.84 17.13 14.31
C THR A 92 16.64 18.37 13.43
N ARG A 93 16.35 18.14 12.14
CA ARG A 93 16.03 19.14 11.13
C ARG A 93 15.24 18.48 10.01
N GLN A 94 14.48 19.26 9.26
CA GLN A 94 13.85 18.77 8.02
C GLN A 94 14.96 18.26 7.09
N LEU A 95 14.94 16.96 6.80
CA LEU A 95 15.86 16.36 5.83
C LEU A 95 15.22 16.46 4.45
N SER A 96 16.01 16.83 3.44
CA SER A 96 15.60 16.68 2.04
C SER A 96 15.31 15.20 1.78
N GLY A 97 14.15 14.90 1.18
CA GLY A 97 13.77 13.52 0.88
C GLY A 97 14.88 12.79 0.11
N LYS A 98 15.32 11.64 0.61
CA LYS A 98 16.24 10.77 -0.15
C LYS A 98 15.52 10.29 -1.41
N LYS A 99 16.23 10.21 -2.54
CA LYS A 99 15.70 9.66 -3.80
C LYS A 99 15.20 8.24 -3.53
N LYS A 100 13.87 8.08 -3.45
CA LYS A 100 13.23 6.79 -3.17
C LYS A 100 13.63 5.81 -4.29
N GLU A 101 14.15 4.64 -3.92
CA GLU A 101 14.19 3.52 -4.86
C GLU A 101 12.74 3.15 -5.18
N LYS A 102 12.29 3.46 -6.40
CA LYS A 102 10.90 3.26 -6.83
C LYS A 102 10.61 1.80 -7.18
N ILE A 103 11.28 0.85 -6.52
CA ILE A 103 10.89 -0.55 -6.63
C ILE A 103 9.56 -0.66 -5.90
N HIS A 104 8.54 -1.06 -6.65
CA HIS A 104 7.21 -1.30 -6.13
C HIS A 104 6.62 -2.54 -6.78
N ILE A 105 5.65 -3.12 -6.10
CA ILE A 105 4.75 -4.14 -6.62
C ILE A 105 3.37 -3.52 -6.55
N THR A 106 2.68 -3.45 -7.68
CA THR A 106 1.28 -3.01 -7.69
C THR A 106 0.40 -4.20 -7.36
N ILE A 107 -0.62 -3.96 -6.54
CA ILE A 107 -1.60 -4.95 -6.10
C ILE A 107 -2.95 -4.40 -6.53
N GLY A 108 -3.64 -5.14 -7.41
CA GLY A 108 -5.01 -4.87 -7.78
C GLY A 108 -5.96 -5.65 -6.89
N LEU A 109 -6.97 -4.98 -6.34
CA LEU A 109 -7.96 -5.55 -5.46
C LEU A 109 -9.35 -5.24 -6.00
N ALA A 110 -10.26 -6.21 -5.93
CA ALA A 110 -11.67 -5.99 -6.23
C ALA A 110 -12.61 -6.66 -5.23
N CYS A 111 -13.71 -5.99 -4.94
CA CYS A 111 -14.82 -6.53 -4.17
C CYS A 111 -16.14 -5.90 -4.61
N ASN A 112 -17.25 -6.58 -4.32
CA ASN A 112 -18.57 -6.02 -4.50
C ASN A 112 -19.00 -5.14 -3.32
N ALA A 113 -20.04 -4.33 -3.51
CA ALA A 113 -20.44 -3.31 -2.54
C ALA A 113 -21.04 -3.87 -1.25
N ASP A 114 -21.64 -5.06 -1.29
CA ASP A 114 -22.15 -5.74 -0.09
C ASP A 114 -21.09 -6.61 0.62
N GLY A 115 -19.91 -6.78 0.00
CA GLY A 115 -18.76 -7.49 0.54
C GLY A 115 -18.90 -9.01 0.57
N THR A 116 -19.92 -9.58 -0.08
CA THR A 116 -20.11 -11.03 -0.21
C THR A 116 -19.05 -11.66 -1.12
N GLU A 117 -18.51 -10.90 -2.06
CA GLU A 117 -17.49 -11.34 -3.00
C GLU A 117 -16.24 -10.45 -2.93
N LYS A 118 -15.09 -11.11 -2.76
CA LYS A 118 -13.76 -10.50 -2.81
C LYS A 118 -12.92 -11.31 -3.78
N LEU A 119 -12.50 -10.67 -4.86
CA LEU A 119 -11.74 -11.34 -5.91
C LEU A 119 -10.29 -11.55 -5.49
N GLU A 120 -9.65 -12.54 -6.08
CA GLU A 120 -8.24 -12.80 -5.81
C GLU A 120 -7.39 -11.59 -6.23
N PRO A 121 -6.44 -11.15 -5.39
CA PRO A 121 -5.56 -10.05 -5.74
C PRO A 121 -4.67 -10.38 -6.94
N ILE A 122 -4.51 -9.42 -7.85
CA ILE A 122 -3.49 -9.47 -8.91
C ILE A 122 -2.24 -8.73 -8.46
N PHE A 123 -1.08 -9.38 -8.62
CA PHE A 123 0.23 -8.79 -8.32
C PHE A 123 0.93 -8.41 -9.62
N ILE A 124 1.38 -7.16 -9.73
CA ILE A 124 2.09 -6.66 -10.91
C ILE A 124 3.48 -6.17 -10.52
N GLY A 125 4.49 -6.86 -11.05
CA GLY A 125 5.88 -6.50 -10.84
C GLY A 125 6.61 -6.15 -12.14
N LYS A 126 7.88 -5.77 -12.00
CA LYS A 126 8.71 -5.40 -13.15
C LYS A 126 9.23 -6.59 -13.95
N SER A 127 9.65 -7.64 -13.23
CA SER A 127 10.27 -8.82 -13.82
C SER A 127 9.23 -9.84 -14.21
N SER A 128 9.33 -10.42 -15.41
CA SER A 128 8.51 -11.58 -15.79
C SER A 128 8.81 -12.82 -14.92
N LYS A 129 10.05 -12.96 -14.47
CA LYS A 129 10.49 -14.04 -13.57
C LYS A 129 11.15 -13.44 -12.33
N PRO A 130 10.39 -13.16 -11.25
CA PRO A 130 10.97 -12.61 -10.03
C PRO A 130 11.91 -13.62 -9.36
N ARG A 131 13.11 -13.17 -8.98
CA ARG A 131 14.15 -14.05 -8.41
C ARG A 131 13.78 -14.66 -7.06
N CYS A 132 12.85 -14.04 -6.33
CA CYS A 132 12.40 -14.52 -5.02
C CYS A 132 11.73 -15.91 -5.07
N PHE A 133 11.12 -16.28 -6.20
CA PHE A 133 10.48 -17.59 -6.37
C PHE A 133 11.47 -18.72 -6.72
N LYS A 134 12.76 -18.40 -6.91
CA LYS A 134 13.84 -19.35 -7.22
C LYS A 134 13.51 -20.22 -8.44
N LYS A 135 13.12 -21.48 -8.21
CA LYS A 135 12.79 -22.48 -9.25
C LYS A 135 11.30 -22.56 -9.58
N TYR A 136 10.45 -21.92 -8.77
CA TYR A 136 9.01 -21.92 -8.93
C TYR A 136 8.55 -20.66 -9.68
N THR A 137 7.40 -20.75 -10.36
CA THR A 137 6.70 -19.57 -10.87
C THR A 137 5.81 -18.95 -9.79
N PRO A 138 5.43 -17.68 -9.90
CA PRO A 138 4.45 -17.07 -8.99
C PRO A 138 3.14 -17.87 -8.91
N GLU A 139 2.66 -18.39 -10.04
CA GLU A 139 1.42 -19.17 -10.13
C GLU A 139 1.54 -20.50 -9.39
N GLN A 140 2.71 -21.16 -9.48
CA GLN A 140 2.98 -22.37 -8.68
C GLN A 140 3.03 -22.10 -7.17
N CYS A 141 3.25 -20.84 -6.78
CA CYS A 141 3.18 -20.40 -5.39
C CYS A 141 1.81 -19.82 -5.01
N GLY A 142 0.80 -19.90 -5.88
CA GLY A 142 -0.55 -19.41 -5.61
C GLY A 142 -0.72 -17.90 -5.74
N PHE A 143 0.08 -17.25 -6.59
CA PHE A 143 -0.07 -15.82 -6.87
C PHE A 143 -0.51 -15.58 -8.30
N TYR A 144 -1.61 -14.86 -8.49
CA TYR A 144 -1.96 -14.31 -9.79
C TYR A 144 -1.02 -13.14 -10.12
N TYR A 145 0.02 -13.41 -10.92
CA TYR A 145 1.09 -12.45 -11.18
C TYR A 145 1.16 -12.04 -12.65
N ARG A 146 1.30 -10.74 -12.90
CA ARG A 146 1.63 -10.19 -14.21
C ARG A 146 2.83 -9.26 -14.12
N ASN A 147 3.44 -8.96 -15.26
CA ASN A 147 4.59 -8.08 -15.30
C ASN A 147 4.50 -7.04 -16.42
N ASN A 148 5.02 -5.86 -16.15
CA ASN A 148 5.35 -4.90 -17.19
C ASN A 148 6.55 -4.04 -16.78
N LYS A 149 7.13 -3.27 -17.71
CA LYS A 149 8.36 -2.51 -17.44
C LYS A 149 8.23 -1.47 -16.31
N LYS A 150 7.01 -1.00 -16.03
CA LYS A 150 6.72 0.02 -15.02
C LYS A 150 6.31 -0.57 -13.66
N ALA A 151 5.87 -1.83 -13.62
CA ALA A 151 5.16 -2.49 -12.52
C ALA A 151 3.77 -1.87 -12.21
N TRP A 152 3.06 -1.36 -13.21
CA TRP A 152 1.73 -0.71 -13.07
C TRP A 152 0.65 -1.54 -13.75
N MET A 153 -0.63 -1.32 -13.47
CA MET A 153 -1.68 -1.86 -14.31
C MET A 153 -1.62 -1.29 -15.73
N THR A 154 -2.03 -2.10 -16.71
CA THR A 154 -2.30 -1.65 -18.08
C THR A 154 -3.66 -2.16 -18.50
N SER A 155 -4.30 -1.50 -19.48
CA SER A 155 -5.59 -1.93 -20.02
C SER A 155 -5.59 -3.41 -20.41
N SER A 156 -4.53 -3.90 -21.05
CA SER A 156 -4.40 -5.32 -21.41
C SER A 156 -4.37 -6.28 -20.21
N ILE A 157 -3.75 -5.88 -19.09
CA ILE A 157 -3.71 -6.70 -17.87
C ILE A 157 -5.06 -6.64 -17.16
N PHE A 158 -5.71 -5.47 -17.15
CA PHE A 158 -7.02 -5.30 -16.55
C PHE A 158 -8.11 -6.04 -17.32
N GLU A 159 -8.11 -5.98 -18.65
CA GLU A 159 -9.00 -6.77 -19.50
C GLU A 159 -8.84 -8.26 -19.19
N GLU A 160 -7.61 -8.76 -19.14
CA GLU A 160 -7.33 -10.14 -18.76
C GLU A 160 -7.88 -10.48 -17.37
N TYR A 161 -7.69 -9.60 -16.39
CA TYR A 161 -8.20 -9.75 -15.02
C TYR A 161 -9.73 -9.89 -15.03
N VAL A 162 -10.45 -9.00 -15.73
CA VAL A 162 -11.92 -9.07 -15.88
C VAL A 162 -12.34 -10.37 -16.57
N PHE A 163 -11.58 -10.87 -17.54
CA PHE A 163 -11.87 -12.15 -18.19
C PHE A 163 -11.71 -13.36 -17.27
N VAL A 164 -10.79 -13.29 -16.30
CA VAL A 164 -10.54 -14.36 -15.32
C VAL A 164 -11.63 -14.45 -14.25
N PHE A 165 -12.34 -13.36 -13.95
CA PHE A 165 -13.41 -13.31 -12.95
C PHE A 165 -14.77 -13.07 -13.63
N PRO A 166 -15.52 -14.14 -14.01
CA PRO A 166 -16.81 -14.02 -14.67
C PRO A 166 -17.86 -13.22 -13.88
N SER A 167 -17.73 -13.12 -12.55
CA SER A 167 -18.59 -12.27 -11.72
C SER A 167 -18.49 -10.77 -12.05
N MET A 168 -17.36 -10.32 -12.63
CA MET A 168 -17.23 -8.96 -13.16
C MET A 168 -17.78 -8.82 -14.59
N GLN A 169 -18.05 -9.92 -15.28
CA GLN A 169 -18.65 -9.93 -16.61
C GLN A 169 -20.17 -9.99 -16.45
N MET A 170 -20.81 -8.84 -16.28
CA MET A 170 -22.25 -8.80 -16.47
C MET A 170 -22.56 -9.17 -17.93
N GLU A 171 -23.39 -10.20 -18.14
CA GLU A 171 -23.93 -10.53 -19.45
C GLU A 171 -24.68 -9.31 -19.99
N ILE A 172 -24.02 -8.56 -20.86
CA ILE A 172 -24.69 -7.59 -21.73
C ILE A 172 -25.45 -8.42 -22.76
N ASN A 173 -26.65 -8.87 -22.39
CA ASN A 173 -27.66 -9.37 -23.33
C ASN A 173 -28.41 -8.20 -23.97
#